data_AF-A0A1D2QRY7-F1
#
_entry.id   AF-A0A1D2QRY7-F1
#
_cell.length_a   1.000
_cell.length_b   1.000
_cell.length_c   1.000
_cell.angle_alpha   90.00
_cell.angle_beta   90.00
_cell.angle_gamma   90.00
#
_symmetry.space_group_name_H-M   'P 1'
#
loop_
_entity.id
_entity.type
_entity.pdbx_description
1 polymer ?
#
loop_
_entity_poly.entity_id
_entity_poly.type
_entity_poly.pdbx_seq_one_letter_code
_entity_poly.pdbx_strand_id
1 'polypeptide(L)'
;MLTFFTLYLPTHPRYRCFILCIIFALSLLCVVAYLTHKDSQENTQYMARLYGETLVKLAAEQVSASVFHKDSISLQAIARYITDQNMITSVIIYDISDSIMAQASDATPLQRGQEQRYKSLINSGGNRIGSITLGIIPSENIHPQSNILLAIIALLLLAVMMITYIKYRTTISKPKDNTEDPLPPSVVETMTQEKVNDGAVEISLLLQISNIDFLYQYLNGELRSQQLDKFDDHLQQVAALYNGKIIAAAVDSFLLLFTDQSDRCIQQALYCGELILKLNQQTEESIITLNGFIQQPQKNLTHSSMISTVRKSLLGKKNQCFIESSLIKSYELEEKLELEEIQKTSGAMLIKGFTGSDATLLEDQLKLLKHNTKRTEPKDL
;
A
#
# COMPACT_ATOMS: atom_id res chain seq x y z
N MET A 1 -52.86 2.39 -0.14
CA MET A 1 -52.21 2.12 1.16
C MET A 1 -50.93 2.96 1.26
N LEU A 2 -51.05 4.25 1.56
CA LEU A 2 -49.90 5.15 1.69
C LEU A 2 -50.33 6.41 2.44
N THR A 3 -50.82 6.23 3.66
CA THR A 3 -51.07 7.29 4.64
C THR A 3 -51.01 6.64 6.02
N PHE A 4 -50.58 7.38 7.04
CA PHE A 4 -50.29 6.95 8.42
C PHE A 4 -48.84 6.56 8.71
N PHE A 5 -47.95 7.54 8.59
CA PHE A 5 -46.87 7.70 9.58
C PHE A 5 -46.59 9.18 9.81
N THR A 6 -47.63 9.93 10.20
CA THR A 6 -47.48 11.27 10.80
C THR A 6 -46.99 11.11 12.22
N LEU A 7 -45.68 10.90 12.34
CA LEU A 7 -44.95 10.89 13.60
C LEU A 7 -45.08 12.31 14.21
N TYR A 8 -45.66 12.36 15.41
CA TYR A 8 -45.92 13.56 16.20
C TYR A 8 -44.58 14.24 16.55
N LEU A 9 -44.10 15.13 15.67
CA LEU A 9 -42.86 15.88 15.91
C LEU A 9 -43.17 17.14 16.75
N PRO A 10 -42.40 17.41 17.82
CA PRO A 10 -42.55 18.63 18.62
C PRO A 10 -42.33 19.89 17.76
N THR A 11 -43.18 20.90 17.99
CA THR A 11 -43.44 22.10 17.17
C THR A 11 -42.32 23.15 17.12
N HIS A 12 -41.08 22.80 17.47
CA HIS A 12 -39.97 23.74 17.39
C HIS A 12 -39.18 23.54 16.09
N PRO A 13 -39.02 24.59 15.25
CA PRO A 13 -38.40 24.50 13.93
C PRO A 13 -36.95 23.97 13.97
N ARG A 14 -36.29 24.11 15.12
CA ARG A 14 -34.89 23.72 15.34
C ARG A 14 -34.68 22.20 15.43
N TYR A 15 -35.65 21.44 15.96
CA TYR A 15 -35.54 19.96 16.01
C TYR A 15 -35.76 19.31 14.65
N ARG A 16 -36.53 19.97 13.76
CA ARG A 16 -36.75 19.49 12.39
C ARG A 16 -35.45 19.50 11.59
N CYS A 17 -34.63 20.55 11.74
CA CYS A 17 -33.31 20.62 11.10
C CYS A 17 -32.38 19.48 11.56
N PHE A 18 -32.33 19.19 12.86
CA PHE A 18 -31.46 18.15 13.41
C PHE A 18 -31.84 16.75 12.93
N ILE A 19 -33.14 16.42 12.94
CA ILE A 19 -33.65 15.13 12.44
C ILE A 19 -33.36 14.99 10.94
N LEU A 20 -33.54 16.06 10.16
CA LEU A 20 -33.21 16.05 8.73
C LEU A 20 -31.71 15.84 8.49
N CYS A 21 -30.83 16.43 9.29
CA CYS A 21 -29.39 16.20 9.19
C CYS A 21 -29.00 14.75 9.50
N ILE A 22 -29.61 14.11 10.50
CA ILE A 22 -29.35 12.69 10.81
C ILE A 22 -29.81 11.79 9.68
N ILE A 23 -31.03 12.00 9.16
CA ILE A 23 -31.56 11.22 8.04
C ILE A 23 -30.67 11.37 6.81
N PHE A 24 -30.20 12.59 6.53
CA PHE A 24 -29.28 12.85 5.43
C PHE A 24 -27.95 12.12 5.62
N ALA A 25 -27.32 12.21 6.80
CA ALA A 25 -26.07 11.50 7.09
C ALA A 25 -26.21 9.98 6.98
N LEU A 26 -27.32 9.43 7.46
CA LEU A 26 -27.59 7.99 7.40
C LEU A 26 -27.86 7.52 5.96
N SER A 27 -28.54 8.33 5.15
CA SER A 27 -28.72 8.07 3.73
C SER A 27 -27.39 8.10 2.97
N LEU A 28 -26.51 9.07 3.26
CA LEU A 28 -25.18 9.17 2.67
C LEU A 28 -24.33 7.94 3.02
N LEU A 29 -24.37 7.49 4.28
CA LEU A 29 -23.69 6.28 4.73
C LEU A 29 -24.16 5.04 3.96
N CYS A 30 -25.48 4.85 3.82
CA CYS A 30 -26.04 3.73 3.08
C CYS A 30 -25.63 3.74 1.61
N VAL A 31 -25.62 4.92 0.97
CA VAL A 31 -25.17 5.06 -0.42
C VAL A 31 -23.69 4.71 -0.56
N VAL A 32 -22.83 5.22 0.34
CA VAL A 32 -21.40 4.90 0.31
C VAL A 32 -21.15 3.41 0.55
N ALA A 33 -21.80 2.81 1.55
CA ALA A 33 -21.68 1.38 1.83
C ALA A 33 -22.16 0.50 0.67
N TYR A 34 -23.22 0.92 -0.02
CA TYR A 34 -23.71 0.24 -1.22
C TYR A 34 -22.70 0.33 -2.37
N LEU A 35 -22.12 1.51 -2.61
CA LEU A 35 -21.11 1.70 -3.65
C LEU A 35 -19.83 0.92 -3.36
N THR A 36 -19.35 0.90 -2.11
CA THR A 36 -18.15 0.13 -1.75
C THR A 36 -18.37 -1.37 -1.81
N HIS A 37 -19.55 -1.86 -1.46
CA HIS A 37 -19.88 -3.28 -1.58
C HIS A 37 -19.88 -3.72 -3.04
N LYS A 38 -20.47 -2.92 -3.93
CA LYS A 38 -20.48 -3.19 -5.37
C LYS A 38 -19.07 -3.19 -5.96
N ASP A 39 -18.29 -2.15 -5.68
CA ASP A 39 -16.92 -2.00 -6.17
C ASP A 39 -15.99 -3.13 -5.67
N SER A 40 -16.14 -3.50 -4.40
CA SER A 40 -15.37 -4.60 -3.80
C SER A 40 -15.68 -5.95 -4.45
N GLN A 41 -16.95 -6.23 -4.80
CA GLN A 41 -17.31 -7.48 -5.47
C GLN A 41 -16.73 -7.55 -6.90
N GLU A 42 -16.88 -6.47 -7.67
CA GLU A 42 -16.35 -6.40 -9.04
C GLU A 42 -14.82 -6.51 -9.04
N ASN A 43 -14.13 -5.83 -8.13
CA ASN A 43 -12.68 -5.89 -8.02
C ASN A 43 -12.19 -7.28 -7.56
N THR A 44 -12.90 -7.93 -6.63
CA THR A 44 -12.54 -9.30 -6.19
C THR A 44 -12.70 -10.30 -7.32
N GLN A 45 -13.77 -10.21 -8.11
CA GLN A 45 -13.96 -11.07 -9.28
C GLN A 45 -12.94 -10.81 -10.37
N TYR A 46 -12.60 -9.54 -10.61
CA TYR A 46 -11.57 -9.15 -11.57
C TYR A 46 -10.20 -9.72 -11.19
N MET A 47 -9.79 -9.55 -9.93
CA MET A 47 -8.53 -10.08 -9.42
C MET A 47 -8.51 -11.61 -9.42
N ALA A 48 -9.59 -12.27 -9.00
CA ALA A 48 -9.71 -13.72 -9.06
C ALA A 48 -9.58 -14.25 -10.50
N ARG A 49 -10.17 -13.55 -11.47
CA ARG A 49 -10.05 -13.89 -12.89
C ARG A 49 -8.64 -13.72 -13.42
N LEU A 50 -8.01 -12.57 -13.19
CA LEU A 50 -6.64 -12.31 -13.65
C LEU A 50 -5.66 -13.32 -13.05
N TYR A 51 -5.81 -13.60 -11.76
CA TYR A 51 -5.05 -14.60 -11.04
C TYR A 51 -5.25 -16.00 -11.63
N GLY A 52 -6.51 -16.44 -11.77
CA GLY A 52 -6.84 -17.75 -12.34
C GLY A 52 -6.36 -17.93 -13.77
N GLU A 53 -6.51 -16.92 -14.63
CA GLU A 53 -6.00 -16.93 -16.01
C GLU A 53 -4.46 -17.02 -16.07
N THR A 54 -3.75 -16.39 -15.14
CA THR A 54 -2.28 -16.43 -15.07
C THR A 54 -1.81 -17.79 -14.56
N LEU A 55 -2.44 -18.30 -13.50
CA LEU A 55 -2.08 -19.56 -12.87
C LEU A 55 -2.27 -20.74 -13.84
N VAL A 56 -3.37 -20.75 -14.61
CA VAL A 56 -3.61 -21.80 -15.60
C VAL A 56 -2.60 -21.76 -16.76
N LYS A 57 -2.08 -20.58 -17.11
CA LYS A 57 -1.02 -20.46 -18.13
C LYS A 57 0.32 -21.00 -17.61
N LEU A 58 0.71 -20.61 -16.40
CA LEU A 58 1.93 -21.12 -15.76
C LEU A 58 1.85 -22.65 -15.58
N ALA A 59 0.71 -23.15 -15.14
CA ALA A 59 0.48 -24.59 -15.03
C ALA A 59 0.56 -25.28 -16.40
N ALA A 60 0.00 -24.68 -17.46
CA ALA A 60 0.11 -25.20 -18.83
C ALA A 60 1.56 -25.30 -19.32
N GLU A 61 2.38 -24.30 -19.01
CA GLU A 61 3.81 -24.31 -19.32
C GLU A 61 4.54 -25.42 -18.54
N GLN A 62 4.24 -25.56 -17.25
CA GLN A 62 4.87 -26.57 -16.39
C GLN A 62 4.54 -28.01 -16.81
N VAL A 63 3.30 -28.28 -17.26
CA VAL A 63 2.90 -29.63 -17.70
C VAL A 63 3.25 -29.92 -19.16
N SER A 64 3.66 -28.92 -19.94
CA SER A 64 3.88 -29.03 -21.40
C SER A 64 4.83 -30.17 -21.76
N ALA A 65 5.96 -30.27 -21.07
CA ALA A 65 6.95 -31.33 -21.29
C ALA A 65 6.36 -32.73 -21.01
N SER A 66 5.60 -32.89 -19.93
CA SER A 66 5.01 -34.17 -19.53
C SER A 66 3.86 -34.58 -20.45
N VAL A 67 3.05 -33.63 -20.94
CA VAL A 67 2.02 -33.89 -21.96
C VAL A 67 2.65 -34.31 -23.28
N PHE A 68 3.73 -33.65 -23.69
CA PHE A 68 4.44 -34.00 -24.93
C PHE A 68 4.98 -35.44 -24.91
N HIS A 69 5.51 -35.90 -23.78
CA HIS A 69 6.00 -37.27 -23.61
C HIS A 69 4.92 -38.29 -23.22
N LYS A 70 3.65 -37.86 -23.08
CA LYS A 70 2.53 -38.69 -22.61
C LYS A 70 2.78 -39.40 -21.28
N ASP A 71 3.52 -38.76 -20.39
CA ASP A 71 3.85 -39.32 -19.08
C ASP A 71 2.70 -39.09 -18.09
N SER A 72 1.75 -40.01 -18.04
CA SER A 72 0.59 -39.94 -17.15
C SER A 72 0.96 -39.97 -15.66
N ILE A 73 2.09 -40.60 -15.30
CA ILE A 73 2.55 -40.69 -13.90
C ILE A 73 3.04 -39.32 -13.45
N SER A 74 3.89 -38.69 -14.26
CA SER A 74 4.37 -37.33 -13.99
C SER A 74 3.22 -36.32 -14.02
N LEU A 75 2.27 -36.44 -14.96
CA LEU A 75 1.09 -35.57 -15.00
C LEU A 75 0.22 -35.72 -13.76
N GLN A 76 0.04 -36.94 -13.23
CA GLN A 76 -0.71 -37.17 -12.00
C GLN A 76 0.02 -36.60 -10.76
N ALA A 77 1.35 -36.72 -10.71
CA ALA A 77 2.15 -36.13 -9.65
C ALA A 77 2.08 -34.59 -9.69
N ILE A 78 2.22 -33.99 -10.86
CA ILE A 78 2.09 -32.53 -11.05
C ILE A 78 0.67 -32.07 -10.72
N ALA A 79 -0.37 -32.78 -11.16
CA ALA A 79 -1.75 -32.44 -10.86
C ALA A 79 -2.03 -32.44 -9.35
N ARG A 80 -1.49 -33.42 -8.60
CA ARG A 80 -1.57 -33.44 -7.13
C ARG A 80 -0.80 -32.28 -6.50
N TYR A 81 0.45 -32.06 -6.92
CA TYR A 81 1.26 -30.95 -6.43
C TYR A 81 0.59 -29.57 -6.63
N ILE A 82 -0.08 -29.37 -7.77
CA ILE A 82 -0.83 -28.14 -8.05
C ILE A 82 -2.08 -28.06 -7.16
N THR A 83 -2.77 -29.18 -6.91
CA THR A 83 -3.96 -29.21 -6.04
C THR A 83 -3.60 -29.00 -4.57
N ASP A 84 -2.40 -29.41 -4.14
CA ASP A 84 -1.90 -29.17 -2.77
C ASP A 84 -1.64 -27.69 -2.48
N GLN A 85 -1.61 -26.82 -3.49
CA GLN A 85 -1.46 -25.38 -3.29
C GLN A 85 -2.76 -24.73 -2.82
N ASN A 86 -2.66 -23.86 -1.82
CA ASN A 86 -3.79 -23.09 -1.30
C ASN A 86 -4.56 -22.41 -2.45
N MET A 87 -5.90 -22.51 -2.40
CA MET A 87 -6.88 -21.96 -3.35
C MET A 87 -7.21 -22.80 -4.60
N ILE A 88 -6.43 -23.82 -4.95
CA ILE A 88 -6.73 -24.73 -6.06
C ILE A 88 -7.45 -25.97 -5.53
N THR A 89 -8.57 -26.34 -6.15
CA THR A 89 -9.45 -27.42 -5.66
C THR A 89 -9.68 -28.53 -6.67
N SER A 90 -9.45 -28.25 -7.95
CA SER A 90 -9.35 -29.29 -8.97
C SER A 90 -8.36 -28.92 -10.06
N VAL A 91 -7.74 -29.95 -10.62
CA VAL A 91 -6.85 -29.88 -11.77
C VAL A 91 -7.23 -31.01 -12.70
N ILE A 92 -7.51 -30.68 -13.96
CA ILE A 92 -7.82 -31.66 -15.01
C ILE A 92 -6.94 -31.35 -16.21
N ILE A 93 -6.16 -32.33 -16.64
CA ILE A 93 -5.27 -32.23 -17.80
C ILE A 93 -5.84 -33.10 -18.91
N TYR A 94 -5.95 -32.53 -20.10
CA TYR A 94 -6.51 -33.15 -21.29
C TYR A 94 -5.45 -33.28 -22.39
N ASP A 95 -5.49 -34.38 -23.12
CA ASP A 95 -4.73 -34.59 -24.36
C ASP A 95 -5.32 -33.75 -25.53
N ILE A 96 -4.68 -33.78 -26.70
CA ILE A 96 -5.19 -33.19 -27.95
C ILE A 96 -6.59 -33.68 -28.34
N SER A 97 -6.97 -34.89 -27.92
CA SER A 97 -8.27 -35.49 -28.20
C SER A 97 -9.32 -35.19 -27.13
N ASP A 98 -9.05 -34.24 -26.23
CA ASP A 98 -9.87 -33.92 -25.05
C ASP A 98 -10.13 -35.14 -24.13
N SER A 99 -9.25 -36.14 -24.17
CA SER A 99 -9.22 -37.25 -23.21
C SER A 99 -8.48 -36.84 -21.94
N ILE A 100 -9.00 -37.23 -20.77
CA ILE A 100 -8.36 -36.90 -19.48
C ILE A 100 -7.08 -37.72 -19.35
N MET A 101 -5.94 -37.03 -19.20
CA MET A 101 -4.63 -37.65 -18.96
C MET A 101 -4.31 -37.74 -17.47
N ALA A 102 -4.74 -36.75 -16.69
CA ALA A 102 -4.58 -36.69 -15.24
C ALA A 102 -5.68 -35.84 -14.60
N GLN A 103 -6.04 -36.21 -13.37
CA GLN A 103 -7.03 -35.49 -12.58
C GLN A 103 -6.68 -35.55 -11.10
N ALA A 104 -6.73 -34.40 -10.44
CA ALA A 104 -6.64 -34.29 -8.99
C ALA A 104 -7.74 -33.34 -8.50
N SER A 105 -8.37 -33.66 -7.37
CA SER A 105 -9.38 -32.79 -6.77
C SER A 105 -9.52 -33.06 -5.29
N ASP A 106 -9.40 -32.00 -4.50
CA ASP A 106 -9.66 -31.98 -3.06
C ASP A 106 -10.96 -31.25 -2.72
N ALA A 107 -11.75 -30.89 -3.76
CA ALA A 107 -13.01 -30.18 -3.61
C ALA A 107 -14.07 -31.05 -2.91
N THR A 108 -14.50 -30.60 -1.72
CA THR A 108 -15.68 -31.17 -1.07
C THR A 108 -16.94 -30.95 -1.91
N PRO A 109 -18.01 -31.76 -1.75
CA PRO A 109 -19.22 -31.64 -2.56
C PRO A 109 -19.87 -30.24 -2.51
N LEU A 110 -19.75 -29.55 -1.38
CA LEU A 110 -20.25 -28.18 -1.17
C LEU A 110 -19.46 -27.14 -1.99
N GLN A 111 -18.16 -27.35 -2.12
CA GLN A 111 -17.23 -26.46 -2.79
C GLN A 111 -17.32 -26.54 -4.33
N ARG A 112 -17.74 -27.69 -4.86
CA ARG A 112 -17.84 -27.94 -6.31
C ARG A 112 -18.83 -27.03 -7.04
N GLY A 113 -19.79 -26.43 -6.34
CA GLY A 113 -20.74 -25.46 -6.89
C GLY A 113 -20.24 -24.01 -6.89
N GLN A 114 -19.19 -23.71 -6.12
CA GLN A 114 -18.58 -22.37 -5.99
C GLN A 114 -17.24 -22.25 -6.74
N GLU A 115 -16.80 -23.34 -7.35
CA GLU A 115 -15.56 -23.43 -8.09
C GLU A 115 -15.62 -22.62 -9.40
N GLN A 116 -14.70 -21.67 -9.56
CA GLN A 116 -14.47 -20.99 -10.83
C GLN A 116 -13.43 -21.78 -11.63
N ARG A 117 -13.77 -22.12 -12.87
CA ARG A 117 -12.92 -22.94 -13.74
C ARG A 117 -12.21 -22.10 -14.78
N TYR A 118 -10.90 -22.24 -14.83
CA TYR A 118 -10.02 -21.57 -15.78
C TYR A 118 -9.39 -22.61 -16.69
N LYS A 119 -9.37 -22.35 -18.00
CA LYS A 119 -8.82 -23.28 -19.00
C LYS A 119 -7.72 -22.59 -19.79
N SER A 120 -6.59 -23.27 -19.98
CA SER A 120 -5.53 -22.85 -20.89
C SER A 120 -5.19 -23.97 -21.87
N LEU A 121 -4.73 -23.57 -23.05
CA LEU A 121 -4.17 -24.48 -24.04
C LEU A 121 -2.71 -24.77 -23.72
N ILE A 122 -2.31 -26.02 -23.92
CA ILE A 122 -0.92 -26.44 -23.77
C ILE A 122 -0.33 -26.47 -25.18
N ASN A 123 0.66 -25.62 -25.41
CA ASN A 123 1.36 -25.52 -26.69
C ASN A 123 2.81 -25.96 -26.53
N SER A 124 3.34 -26.67 -27.53
CA SER A 124 4.77 -26.98 -27.65
C SER A 124 5.20 -26.71 -29.09
N GLY A 125 6.24 -25.89 -29.27
CA GLY A 125 6.74 -25.51 -30.59
C GLY A 125 5.70 -24.86 -31.52
N GLY A 126 4.69 -24.18 -30.96
CA GLY A 126 3.62 -23.54 -31.73
C GLY A 126 2.45 -24.46 -32.12
N ASN A 127 2.46 -25.72 -31.69
CA ASN A 127 1.35 -26.65 -31.92
C ASN A 127 0.59 -26.96 -30.62
N ARG A 128 -0.74 -27.12 -30.72
CA ARG A 128 -1.59 -27.49 -29.58
C ARG A 128 -1.40 -28.97 -29.26
N ILE A 129 -0.93 -29.26 -28.05
CA ILE A 129 -0.69 -30.63 -27.56
C ILE A 129 -1.64 -31.05 -26.42
N GLY A 130 -2.48 -30.14 -25.93
CA GLY A 130 -3.48 -30.48 -24.91
C GLY A 130 -4.18 -29.25 -24.34
N SER A 131 -4.88 -29.44 -23.23
CA SER A 131 -5.41 -28.34 -22.43
C SER A 131 -5.42 -28.68 -20.94
N ILE A 132 -5.35 -27.67 -20.09
CA ILE A 132 -5.45 -27.82 -18.64
C ILE A 132 -6.60 -26.96 -18.14
N THR A 133 -7.38 -27.52 -17.23
CA THR A 133 -8.45 -26.83 -16.51
C THR A 133 -8.11 -26.83 -15.02
N LEU A 134 -8.11 -25.65 -14.41
CA LEU A 134 -7.96 -25.45 -12.98
C LEU A 134 -9.28 -24.98 -12.38
N GLY A 135 -9.64 -25.52 -11.23
CA GLY A 135 -10.76 -25.08 -10.41
C GLY A 135 -10.26 -24.35 -9.18
N ILE A 136 -10.63 -23.08 -9.06
CA ILE A 136 -10.20 -22.19 -7.97
C ILE A 136 -11.44 -21.73 -7.22
N ILE A 137 -11.38 -21.75 -5.90
CA ILE A 137 -12.42 -21.16 -5.06
C ILE A 137 -11.92 -19.79 -4.62
N PRO A 138 -12.51 -18.68 -5.11
CA PRO A 138 -12.11 -17.36 -4.66
C PRO A 138 -12.36 -17.28 -3.15
N SER A 139 -11.32 -16.96 -2.39
CA SER A 139 -11.44 -16.77 -0.95
C SER A 139 -12.31 -15.54 -0.69
N GLU A 140 -13.55 -15.77 -0.28
CA GLU A 140 -14.52 -14.72 0.10
C GLU A 140 -14.06 -13.89 1.32
N ASN A 141 -12.97 -14.29 1.99
CA ASN A 141 -12.59 -13.80 3.31
C ASN A 141 -11.34 -12.91 3.34
N ILE A 142 -10.90 -12.33 2.22
CA ILE A 142 -9.95 -11.21 2.31
C ILE A 142 -10.73 -10.01 2.88
N HIS A 143 -10.59 -9.86 4.19
CA HIS A 143 -11.41 -9.03 5.06
C HIS A 143 -11.70 -7.62 4.51
N PRO A 144 -12.95 -7.12 4.66
CA PRO A 144 -13.35 -5.77 4.30
C PRO A 144 -12.85 -4.77 5.36
N GLN A 145 -11.53 -4.65 5.52
CA GLN A 145 -10.94 -3.68 6.46
C GLN A 145 -11.38 -2.23 6.15
N SER A 146 -11.73 -1.94 4.89
CA SER A 146 -12.29 -0.65 4.48
C SER A 146 -13.67 -0.36 5.10
N ASN A 147 -14.53 -1.37 5.27
CA ASN A 147 -15.88 -1.18 5.81
C ASN A 147 -15.85 -0.90 7.32
N ILE A 148 -14.89 -1.47 8.05
CA ILE A 148 -14.73 -1.23 9.49
C ILE A 148 -14.33 0.22 9.75
N LEU A 149 -13.39 0.76 8.96
CA LEU A 149 -12.94 2.15 9.10
C LEU A 149 -14.09 3.14 8.82
N LEU A 150 -14.92 2.84 7.81
CA LEU A 150 -16.10 3.66 7.48
C LEU A 150 -17.16 3.61 8.59
N ALA A 151 -17.36 2.44 9.20
CA ALA A 151 -18.23 2.29 10.37
C ALA A 151 -17.70 3.06 11.58
N ILE A 152 -16.38 3.07 11.81
CA ILE A 152 -15.74 3.84 12.89
C ILE A 152 -15.91 5.34 12.67
N ILE A 153 -15.71 5.84 11.44
CA ILE A 153 -15.92 7.26 11.10
C ILE A 153 -17.39 7.66 11.32
N ALA A 154 -18.32 6.80 10.90
CA ALA A 154 -19.75 7.03 11.10
C ALA A 154 -20.12 7.11 12.59
N LEU A 155 -19.57 6.19 13.39
CA LEU A 155 -19.74 6.18 14.85
C LEU A 155 -19.18 7.46 15.48
N LEU A 156 -18.00 7.92 15.02
CA LEU A 156 -17.34 9.12 15.52
C LEU A 156 -18.15 10.38 15.20
N LEU A 157 -18.70 10.50 13.99
CA LEU A 157 -19.59 11.60 13.62
C LEU A 157 -20.86 11.63 14.48
N LEU A 158 -21.45 10.46 14.74
CA LEU A 158 -22.64 10.33 15.59
C LEU A 158 -22.32 10.73 17.04
N ALA A 159 -21.15 10.32 17.56
CA ALA A 159 -20.68 10.72 18.89
C ALA A 159 -20.46 12.24 18.99
N VAL A 160 -19.82 12.87 18.00
CA VAL A 160 -19.62 14.33 17.96
C VAL A 160 -20.95 15.07 17.93
N MET A 161 -21.93 14.59 17.15
CA MET A 161 -23.29 15.14 17.13
C MET A 161 -24.00 14.99 18.48
N MET A 162 -23.82 13.86 19.17
CA MET A 162 -24.39 13.62 20.50
C MET A 162 -23.78 14.55 21.56
N ILE A 163 -22.47 14.76 21.52
CA ILE A 163 -21.76 15.66 22.46
C ILE A 163 -22.19 17.12 22.24
N THR A 164 -22.30 17.56 20.98
CA THR A 164 -22.79 18.92 20.66
C THR A 164 -24.25 19.10 21.10
N TYR A 165 -25.09 18.07 20.95
CA TYR A 165 -26.47 18.10 21.45
C TYR A 165 -26.54 18.27 22.98
N ILE A 166 -25.74 17.51 23.72
CA ILE A 166 -25.71 17.57 25.20
C ILE A 166 -25.22 18.95 25.68
N LYS A 167 -24.10 19.45 25.14
CA LYS A 167 -23.57 20.78 25.50
C LYS A 167 -24.58 21.90 25.20
N TYR A 168 -25.28 21.82 24.07
CA TYR A 168 -26.29 22.82 23.73
C TYR A 168 -27.48 22.80 24.70
N ARG A 169 -27.92 21.62 25.12
CA ARG A 169 -29.00 21.48 26.12
C ARG A 169 -28.61 22.06 27.47
N THR A 170 -27.38 21.84 27.92
CA THR A 170 -26.92 22.35 29.23
C THR A 170 -26.78 23.87 29.28
N THR A 171 -26.52 24.53 28.16
CA THR A 171 -26.35 26.00 28.11
C THR A 171 -27.69 26.76 28.16
N ILE A 172 -28.78 26.16 27.69
CA ILE A 172 -30.12 26.80 27.68
C ILE A 172 -30.86 26.62 29.01
N SER A 173 -30.43 25.69 29.87
CA SER A 173 -31.06 25.41 31.16
C SER A 173 -30.48 26.17 32.36
N LYS A 174 -29.63 27.19 32.17
CA LYS A 174 -29.22 28.06 33.27
C LYS A 174 -30.23 29.21 33.43
N PRO A 175 -31.02 29.26 34.53
CA PRO A 175 -31.82 30.43 34.84
C PRO A 175 -30.88 31.59 35.14
N LYS A 176 -31.20 32.75 34.56
CA LYS A 176 -30.44 34.00 34.70
C LYS A 176 -30.79 34.60 36.06
N ASP A 177 -29.93 34.41 37.04
CA ASP A 177 -29.98 35.13 38.31
C ASP A 177 -28.85 36.16 38.35
N ASN A 178 -29.19 37.41 38.62
CA ASN A 178 -28.27 38.54 38.67
C ASN A 178 -27.89 38.78 40.13
N THR A 179 -26.62 38.73 40.53
CA THR A 179 -26.05 39.53 41.65
C THR A 179 -24.51 39.51 41.54
N GLU A 180 -23.93 40.63 41.93
CA GLU A 180 -22.57 41.16 41.75
C GLU A 180 -21.40 40.34 42.36
N ASP A 181 -20.21 40.62 41.81
CA ASP A 181 -18.83 40.17 42.16
C ASP A 181 -18.44 40.34 43.65
N PRO A 182 -17.51 39.51 44.21
CA PRO A 182 -16.06 39.79 44.08
C PRO A 182 -15.10 38.58 44.02
N LEU A 183 -13.93 38.79 43.38
CA LEU A 183 -12.69 37.96 43.37
C LEU A 183 -11.97 37.92 44.76
N PRO A 184 -10.84 37.19 44.97
CA PRO A 184 -10.27 35.88 44.49
C PRO A 184 -9.89 34.99 45.74
N PRO A 185 -9.02 33.91 45.77
CA PRO A 185 -8.05 33.39 44.79
C PRO A 185 -7.94 31.85 44.62
N SER A 186 -7.13 31.47 43.61
CA SER A 186 -6.34 30.23 43.41
C SER A 186 -6.94 28.87 43.78
N VAL A 187 -6.87 27.90 42.85
CA VAL A 187 -6.06 26.67 42.95
C VAL A 187 -6.36 25.78 41.72
N VAL A 188 -5.29 25.56 40.94
CA VAL A 188 -4.90 24.35 40.20
C VAL A 188 -5.98 23.30 39.89
N GLU A 189 -6.37 23.19 38.62
CA GLU A 189 -6.79 21.91 38.04
C GLU A 189 -6.13 21.68 36.68
N THR A 190 -5.31 20.64 36.68
CA THR A 190 -4.59 20.01 35.59
C THR A 190 -5.50 19.71 34.41
N MET A 191 -5.35 20.48 33.33
CA MET A 191 -5.78 20.03 32.01
C MET A 191 -4.73 19.08 31.47
N THR A 192 -5.09 17.80 31.38
CA THR A 192 -4.42 16.83 30.51
C THR A 192 -4.62 17.30 29.07
N GLN A 193 -3.70 18.16 28.61
CA GLN A 193 -3.51 18.44 27.21
C GLN A 193 -3.07 17.13 26.54
N GLU A 194 -3.92 16.64 25.64
CA GLU A 194 -3.46 15.83 24.52
C GLU A 194 -2.39 16.66 23.80
N LYS A 195 -1.15 16.19 23.92
CA LYS A 195 0.06 16.83 23.44
C LYS A 195 0.00 16.92 21.92
N VAL A 196 -0.65 17.96 21.40
CA VAL A 196 -0.38 18.47 20.06
C VAL A 196 1.11 18.77 20.07
N ASN A 197 1.88 17.92 19.39
CA ASN A 197 3.32 18.08 19.21
C ASN A 197 3.52 19.25 18.24
N ASP A 198 3.28 20.46 18.73
CA ASP A 198 3.38 21.73 18.03
C ASP A 198 4.86 22.03 17.83
N GLY A 199 5.39 21.74 16.63
CA GLY A 199 6.76 22.06 16.24
C GLY A 199 7.57 20.92 15.62
N ALA A 200 7.06 19.68 15.56
CA ALA A 200 7.79 18.62 14.85
C ALA A 200 7.66 18.81 13.32
N VAL A 201 8.81 18.98 12.66
CA VAL A 201 8.86 19.03 11.20
C VAL A 201 8.86 17.59 10.70
N GLU A 202 7.84 17.24 9.93
CA GLU A 202 7.75 15.93 9.28
C GLU A 202 8.23 16.04 7.83
N ILE A 203 9.08 15.12 7.40
CA ILE A 203 9.56 15.03 6.01
C ILE A 203 9.38 13.60 5.54
N SER A 204 8.89 13.46 4.31
CA SER A 204 8.65 12.16 3.70
C SER A 204 9.59 11.92 2.52
N LEU A 205 10.18 10.73 2.49
CA LEU A 205 10.92 10.19 1.36
C LEU A 205 10.08 9.07 0.73
N LEU A 206 9.73 9.24 -0.53
CA LEU A 206 9.10 8.21 -1.33
C LEU A 206 10.15 7.57 -2.24
N LEU A 207 10.31 6.25 -2.11
CA LEU A 207 11.12 5.44 -3.00
C LEU A 207 10.21 4.64 -3.93
N GLN A 208 10.54 4.57 -5.21
CA GLN A 208 9.78 3.80 -6.19
C GLN A 208 10.69 2.88 -7.01
N ILE A 209 10.32 1.60 -7.07
CA ILE A 209 10.91 0.62 -7.98
C ILE A 209 10.34 0.85 -9.38
N SER A 210 11.18 1.35 -10.29
CA SER A 210 10.76 1.81 -11.61
C SER A 210 10.63 0.69 -12.64
N ASN A 211 11.21 -0.48 -12.36
CA ASN A 211 11.19 -1.64 -13.25
C ASN A 211 10.51 -2.85 -12.59
N ILE A 212 9.54 -2.63 -11.70
CA ILE A 212 8.84 -3.71 -10.99
C ILE A 212 8.21 -4.71 -11.98
N ASP A 213 7.56 -4.22 -13.04
CA ASP A 213 6.95 -5.06 -14.08
C ASP A 213 8.00 -5.95 -14.79
N PHE A 214 9.19 -5.41 -15.03
CA PHE A 214 10.30 -6.17 -15.60
C PHE A 214 10.76 -7.27 -14.65
N LEU A 215 10.85 -6.99 -13.34
CA LEU A 215 11.22 -8.00 -12.36
C LEU A 215 10.17 -9.14 -12.32
N TYR A 216 8.88 -8.82 -12.45
CA TYR A 216 7.82 -9.84 -12.48
C TYR A 216 7.77 -10.64 -13.78
N GLN A 217 8.11 -10.03 -14.92
CA GLN A 217 8.04 -10.68 -16.24
C GLN A 217 9.28 -11.52 -16.59
N TYR A 218 10.47 -11.10 -16.15
CA TYR A 218 11.73 -11.67 -16.66
C TYR A 218 12.54 -12.45 -15.62
N LEU A 219 12.25 -12.31 -14.31
CA LEU A 219 12.91 -13.11 -13.27
C LEU A 219 12.03 -14.27 -12.84
N ASN A 220 12.67 -15.40 -12.55
CA ASN A 220 12.00 -16.51 -11.89
C ASN A 220 11.55 -16.10 -10.47
N GLY A 221 10.59 -16.83 -9.89
CA GLY A 221 9.99 -16.46 -8.61
C GLY A 221 10.99 -16.37 -7.45
N GLU A 222 11.99 -17.26 -7.45
CA GLU A 222 13.00 -17.37 -6.39
C GLU A 222 14.00 -16.21 -6.44
N LEU A 223 14.63 -15.95 -7.59
CA LEU A 223 15.55 -14.82 -7.77
C LEU A 223 14.84 -13.49 -7.55
N ARG A 224 13.58 -13.37 -7.96
CA ARG A 224 12.78 -12.17 -7.69
C ARG A 224 12.57 -11.96 -6.19
N SER A 225 12.18 -13.00 -5.44
CA SER A 225 12.04 -12.90 -3.98
C SER A 225 13.36 -12.49 -3.36
N GLN A 226 14.45 -13.19 -3.70
CA GLN A 226 15.77 -12.91 -3.17
C GLN A 226 16.23 -11.47 -3.43
N GLN A 227 15.96 -10.91 -4.61
CA GLN A 227 16.29 -9.53 -4.94
C GLN A 227 15.46 -8.52 -4.14
N LEU A 228 14.16 -8.77 -3.98
CA LEU A 228 13.28 -7.91 -3.18
C LEU A 228 13.60 -7.99 -1.68
N ASP A 229 13.92 -9.18 -1.17
CA ASP A 229 14.30 -9.42 0.22
C ASP A 229 15.63 -8.72 0.54
N LYS A 230 16.65 -8.88 -0.33
CA LYS A 230 17.93 -8.13 -0.21
C LYS A 230 17.70 -6.62 -0.21
N PHE A 231 16.80 -6.12 -1.07
CA PHE A 231 16.46 -4.70 -1.12
C PHE A 231 15.75 -4.23 0.15
N ASP A 232 14.80 -5.01 0.67
CA ASP A 232 14.09 -4.67 1.90
C ASP A 232 15.06 -4.63 3.10
N ASP A 233 15.98 -5.60 3.20
CA ASP A 233 17.03 -5.60 4.22
C ASP A 233 17.91 -4.34 4.15
N HIS A 234 18.35 -3.95 2.95
CA HIS A 234 19.11 -2.72 2.74
C HIS A 234 18.30 -1.48 3.11
N LEU A 235 17.02 -1.45 2.74
CA LEU A 235 16.12 -0.36 3.05
C LEU A 235 15.94 -0.20 4.56
N GLN A 236 15.70 -1.30 5.28
CA GLN A 236 15.54 -1.30 6.74
C GLN A 236 16.83 -0.84 7.44
N GLN A 237 18.00 -1.31 6.99
CA GLN A 237 19.29 -0.90 7.56
C GLN A 237 19.57 0.59 7.40
N VAL A 238 19.34 1.14 6.20
CA VAL A 238 19.57 2.56 5.93
C VAL A 238 18.52 3.43 6.64
N ALA A 239 17.25 3.00 6.68
CA ALA A 239 16.20 3.68 7.42
C ALA A 239 16.55 3.77 8.91
N ALA A 240 17.01 2.66 9.52
CA ALA A 240 17.44 2.63 10.91
C ALA A 240 18.62 3.57 11.20
N LEU A 241 19.59 3.68 10.28
CA LEU A 241 20.76 4.56 10.43
C LEU A 241 20.37 6.05 10.57
N TYR A 242 19.32 6.47 9.86
CA TYR A 242 18.85 7.85 9.82
C TYR A 242 17.59 8.10 10.65
N ASN A 243 17.20 7.16 11.52
CA ASN A 243 15.96 7.22 12.30
C ASN A 243 14.69 7.41 11.44
N GLY A 244 14.72 6.91 10.20
CA GLY A 244 13.57 6.89 9.30
C GLY A 244 12.61 5.77 9.66
N LYS A 245 11.31 6.07 9.67
CA LYS A 245 10.25 5.07 9.88
C LYS A 245 9.56 4.75 8.57
N ILE A 246 9.52 3.48 8.18
CA ILE A 246 8.74 3.00 7.04
C ILE A 246 7.26 3.01 7.45
N ILE A 247 6.44 3.84 6.79
CA ILE A 247 5.01 4.03 7.14
C ILE A 247 4.09 3.25 6.19
N ALA A 248 4.46 3.17 4.92
CA ALA A 248 3.71 2.44 3.93
C ALA A 248 4.66 1.74 2.97
N ALA A 249 4.35 0.48 2.68
CA ALA A 249 4.96 -0.29 1.61
C ALA A 249 3.84 -0.74 0.67
N ALA A 250 3.91 -0.30 -0.58
CA ALA A 250 3.15 -0.85 -1.68
C ALA A 250 4.07 -1.75 -2.51
N VAL A 251 3.50 -2.46 -3.49
CA VAL A 251 4.23 -3.43 -4.32
C VAL A 251 5.47 -2.82 -5.00
N ASP A 252 5.40 -1.54 -5.38
CA ASP A 252 6.43 -0.84 -6.15
C ASP A 252 6.99 0.39 -5.44
N SER A 253 6.52 0.71 -4.23
CA SER A 253 6.82 2.00 -3.61
C SER A 253 6.84 1.95 -2.08
N PHE A 254 7.76 2.70 -1.50
CA PHE A 254 8.05 2.72 -0.07
C PHE A 254 8.04 4.16 0.43
N LEU A 255 7.25 4.43 1.45
CA LEU A 255 7.15 5.74 2.09
C LEU A 255 7.84 5.70 3.44
N LEU A 256 8.89 6.51 3.57
CA LEU A 256 9.64 6.71 4.80
C LEU A 256 9.30 8.09 5.35
N LEU A 257 9.09 8.16 6.67
CA LEU A 257 8.85 9.39 7.40
C LEU A 257 10.00 9.67 8.36
N PHE A 258 10.45 10.90 8.35
CA PHE A 258 11.45 11.44 9.25
C PHE A 258 10.78 12.53 10.09
N THR A 259 10.86 12.38 11.42
CA THR A 259 10.26 13.30 12.37
C THR A 259 11.29 13.70 13.41
N ASP A 260 11.58 14.99 13.50
CA ASP A 260 12.50 15.58 14.46
C ASP A 260 12.06 17.02 14.75
N GLN A 261 12.54 17.58 15.86
CA GLN A 261 12.31 18.96 16.25
C GLN A 261 13.28 19.94 15.57
N SER A 262 14.11 19.45 14.65
CA SER A 262 15.17 20.21 14.00
C SER A 262 15.16 20.03 12.48
N ASP A 263 15.81 20.96 11.80
CA ASP A 263 16.01 20.96 10.34
C ASP A 263 16.81 19.74 9.83
N ARG A 264 17.31 18.90 10.75
CA ARG A 264 18.04 17.67 10.43
C ARG A 264 17.17 16.60 9.76
N CYS A 265 15.84 16.69 9.86
CA CYS A 265 14.92 15.79 9.16
C CYS A 265 15.20 15.72 7.66
N ILE A 266 15.43 16.87 7.03
CA ILE A 266 15.63 16.91 5.58
C ILE A 266 16.98 16.35 5.20
N GLN A 267 18.01 16.64 5.98
CA GLN A 267 19.34 16.05 5.78
C GLN A 267 19.29 14.53 5.94
N GLN A 268 18.58 14.02 6.96
CA GLN A 268 18.36 12.59 7.14
C GLN A 268 17.63 11.96 5.95
N ALA A 269 16.55 12.59 5.47
CA ALA A 269 15.81 12.11 4.30
C ALA A 269 16.67 12.13 3.02
N LEU A 270 17.46 13.19 2.83
CA LEU A 270 18.39 13.35 1.73
C LEU A 270 19.48 12.27 1.73
N TYR A 271 20.18 12.11 2.85
CA TYR A 271 21.23 11.12 2.97
C TYR A 271 20.68 9.70 2.87
N CYS A 272 19.50 9.42 3.44
CA CYS A 272 18.84 8.14 3.33
C CYS A 272 18.50 7.80 1.86
N GLY A 273 17.86 8.73 1.15
CA GLY A 273 17.50 8.55 -0.26
C GLY A 273 18.72 8.33 -1.15
N GLU A 274 19.74 9.15 -1.00
CA GLU A 274 20.98 9.04 -1.78
C GLU A 274 21.75 7.75 -1.48
N LEU A 275 21.86 7.38 -0.20
CA LEU A 275 22.60 6.20 0.22
C LEU A 275 21.93 4.93 -0.32
N ILE A 276 20.60 4.83 -0.27
CA ILE A 276 19.86 3.69 -0.82
C ILE A 276 20.05 3.60 -2.34
N LEU A 277 20.01 4.73 -3.05
CA LEU A 277 20.24 4.76 -4.50
C LEU A 277 21.66 4.30 -4.85
N LYS A 278 22.67 4.83 -4.17
CA LYS A 278 24.08 4.44 -4.38
C LYS A 278 24.36 2.99 -4.01
N LEU A 279 23.78 2.51 -2.90
CA LEU A 279 23.94 1.12 -2.46
C LEU A 279 23.38 0.15 -3.51
N ASN A 280 22.21 0.46 -4.08
CA ASN A 280 21.63 -0.35 -5.14
C ASN A 280 22.43 -0.28 -6.44
N GLN A 281 22.90 0.89 -6.86
CA GLN A 281 23.74 1.03 -8.06
C GLN A 281 25.07 0.29 -7.97
N GLN A 282 25.67 0.23 -6.78
CA GLN A 282 26.98 -0.40 -6.58
C GLN A 282 26.92 -1.88 -6.19
N THR A 283 25.72 -2.44 -6.04
CA THR A 283 25.53 -3.87 -5.85
C THR A 283 25.48 -4.50 -7.24
N GLU A 284 26.55 -5.19 -7.64
CA GLU A 284 26.73 -5.74 -9.00
C GLU A 284 25.58 -6.68 -9.44
N GLU A 285 24.87 -7.26 -8.48
CA GLU A 285 23.74 -8.17 -8.70
C GLU A 285 22.36 -7.49 -8.69
N SER A 286 22.27 -6.21 -8.34
CA SER A 286 20.98 -5.55 -8.23
C SER A 286 20.45 -5.16 -9.60
N ILE A 287 19.34 -5.79 -9.98
CA ILE A 287 18.60 -5.47 -11.21
C ILE A 287 17.56 -4.37 -10.95
N ILE A 288 17.40 -3.97 -9.68
CA ILE A 288 16.36 -3.04 -9.24
C ILE A 288 16.77 -1.60 -9.62
N THR A 289 15.88 -0.92 -10.32
CA THR A 289 16.02 0.52 -10.62
C THR A 289 15.09 1.31 -9.71
N LEU A 290 15.64 2.33 -9.07
CA LEU A 290 14.96 3.07 -8.01
C LEU A 290 14.88 4.55 -8.35
N ASN A 291 13.83 5.21 -7.89
CA ASN A 291 13.74 6.66 -7.88
C ASN A 291 13.37 7.12 -6.48
N GLY A 292 13.94 8.24 -6.03
CA GLY A 292 13.63 8.86 -4.74
C GLY A 292 12.98 10.21 -4.91
N PHE A 293 12.01 10.54 -4.07
CA PHE A 293 11.36 11.84 -4.04
C PHE A 293 11.16 12.32 -2.61
N ILE A 294 11.66 13.51 -2.29
CA ILE A 294 11.63 14.10 -0.95
C ILE A 294 10.63 15.26 -0.96
N GLN A 295 9.64 15.18 -0.07
CA GLN A 295 8.58 16.18 0.04
C GLN A 295 8.09 16.34 1.48
N GLN A 296 7.45 17.48 1.75
CA GLN A 296 6.75 17.67 3.01
C GLN A 296 5.37 16.99 2.95
N PRO A 297 4.98 16.18 3.96
CA PRO A 297 3.65 15.59 3.99
C PRO A 297 2.60 16.69 4.11
N GLN A 298 1.78 16.83 3.07
CA GLN A 298 0.64 17.75 3.09
C GLN A 298 -0.44 17.21 4.03
N LYS A 299 -0.83 17.99 5.03
CA LYS A 299 -1.77 17.63 6.13
C LYS A 299 -3.14 17.07 5.68
N ASN A 300 -3.51 17.19 4.41
CA ASN A 300 -4.81 16.80 3.87
C ASN A 300 -4.75 15.72 2.77
N LEU A 301 -3.57 15.22 2.40
CA LEU A 301 -3.47 14.16 1.40
C LEU A 301 -3.23 12.81 2.06
N THR A 302 -4.00 11.81 1.62
CA THR A 302 -3.75 10.42 1.98
C THR A 302 -2.43 9.95 1.36
N HIS A 303 -1.70 9.06 2.05
CA HIS A 303 -0.44 8.51 1.54
C HIS A 303 -0.59 7.92 0.11
N SER A 304 -1.72 7.30 -0.20
CA SER A 304 -2.01 6.76 -1.54
C SER A 304 -2.09 7.84 -2.63
N SER A 305 -2.68 9.00 -2.32
CA SER A 305 -2.77 10.12 -3.25
C SER A 305 -1.41 10.79 -3.52
N MET A 306 -0.56 10.88 -2.49
CA MET A 306 0.82 11.34 -2.62
C MET A 306 1.63 10.42 -3.54
N ILE A 307 1.57 9.11 -3.31
CA ILE A 307 2.26 8.11 -4.14
C ILE A 307 1.84 8.24 -5.61
N SER A 308 0.55 8.38 -5.88
CA SER A 308 0.05 8.50 -7.27
C SER A 308 0.51 9.78 -7.99
N THR A 309 0.66 10.89 -7.25
CA THR A 309 1.08 12.19 -7.80
C THR A 309 2.56 12.14 -8.12
N VAL A 310 3.37 11.65 -7.18
CA VAL A 310 4.81 11.53 -7.36
C VAL A 310 5.15 10.50 -8.43
N ARG A 311 4.41 9.38 -8.52
CA ARG A 311 4.58 8.38 -9.58
C ARG A 311 4.50 9.00 -10.98
N LYS A 312 3.57 9.93 -11.21
CA LYS A 312 3.46 10.66 -12.49
C LYS A 312 4.67 11.53 -12.78
N SER A 313 5.28 12.11 -11.75
CA SER A 313 6.48 12.95 -11.87
C SER A 313 7.77 12.14 -12.03
N LEU A 314 7.82 10.88 -11.58
CA LEU A 314 9.00 10.00 -11.66
C LEU A 314 9.04 9.15 -12.94
N LEU A 315 7.99 9.16 -13.76
CA LEU A 315 7.90 8.35 -14.99
C LEU A 315 9.02 8.66 -15.99
N GLY A 316 9.83 7.65 -16.33
CA GLY A 316 10.88 7.71 -17.35
C GLY A 316 12.27 8.15 -16.85
N LYS A 317 12.42 8.40 -15.54
CA LYS A 317 13.72 8.62 -14.90
C LYS A 317 14.18 7.33 -14.20
N LYS A 318 15.49 7.10 -14.12
CA LYS A 318 16.05 5.90 -13.50
C LYS A 318 17.18 6.29 -12.57
N ASN A 319 17.17 5.76 -11.36
CA ASN A 319 18.26 5.88 -10.39
C ASN A 319 18.56 7.33 -10.00
N GLN A 320 17.50 8.12 -9.83
CA GLN A 320 17.59 9.56 -9.55
C GLN A 320 16.80 9.94 -8.29
N CYS A 321 17.33 10.91 -7.54
CA CYS A 321 16.67 11.49 -6.38
C CYS A 321 16.20 12.92 -6.68
N PHE A 322 14.97 13.23 -6.29
CA PHE A 322 14.34 14.53 -6.49
C PHE A 322 13.91 15.12 -5.16
N ILE A 323 13.96 16.44 -5.06
CA ILE A 323 13.50 17.19 -3.89
C ILE A 323 12.49 18.27 -4.32
N GLU A 324 11.44 18.44 -3.52
CA GLU A 324 10.47 19.50 -3.70
C GLU A 324 11.14 20.90 -3.61
N SER A 325 10.90 21.77 -4.59
CA SER A 325 11.55 23.10 -4.66
C SER A 325 11.19 24.02 -3.47
N SER A 326 10.06 23.77 -2.80
CA SER A 326 9.64 24.47 -1.58
C SER A 326 10.56 24.17 -0.38
N LEU A 327 11.15 22.98 -0.33
CA LEU A 327 12.08 22.54 0.71
C LEU A 327 13.49 23.11 0.52
N ILE A 328 13.90 23.38 -0.70
CA ILE A 328 15.24 23.94 -0.95
C ILE A 328 15.34 25.36 -0.39
N LYS A 329 14.29 26.17 -0.61
CA LYS A 329 14.23 27.56 -0.16
C LYS A 329 14.09 27.71 1.34
N SER A 330 13.39 26.78 1.99
CA SER A 330 13.11 26.87 3.43
C SER A 330 14.29 26.44 4.31
N TYR A 331 15.27 25.70 3.76
CA TYR A 331 16.37 25.11 4.53
C TYR A 331 17.77 25.45 3.99
N GLU A 332 17.88 26.47 3.12
CA GLU A 332 19.15 27.00 2.59
C GLU A 332 20.08 25.91 2.01
N LEU A 333 19.49 24.90 1.34
CA LEU A 333 20.21 23.71 0.87
C LEU A 333 21.05 23.96 -0.40
N GLU A 334 20.97 25.16 -0.98
CA GLU A 334 21.64 25.52 -2.25
C GLU A 334 23.17 25.46 -2.15
N GLU A 335 23.75 25.67 -0.96
CA GLU A 335 25.20 25.64 -0.77
C GLU A 335 25.77 24.21 -0.63
N LYS A 336 24.91 23.24 -0.27
CA LYS A 336 25.30 21.85 0.06
C LYS A 336 25.00 20.82 -1.04
N LEU A 337 24.18 21.19 -2.01
CA LEU A 337 23.69 20.28 -3.05
C LEU A 337 24.02 20.80 -4.44
N GLU A 338 24.48 19.89 -5.31
CA GLU A 338 24.53 20.16 -6.75
C GLU A 338 23.14 19.89 -7.33
N LEU A 339 22.38 20.97 -7.62
CA LEU A 339 21.00 20.88 -8.09
C LEU A 339 20.92 21.16 -9.60
N GLU A 340 20.07 20.39 -10.29
CA GLU A 340 19.68 20.68 -11.67
C GLU A 340 18.16 20.87 -11.76
N GLU A 341 17.74 22.02 -12.29
CA GLU A 341 16.34 22.33 -12.50
C GLU A 341 15.80 21.59 -13.72
N ILE A 342 14.76 20.76 -13.52
CA ILE A 342 14.11 20.06 -14.61
C ILE A 342 13.04 20.98 -15.20
N GLN A 343 13.33 21.54 -16.37
CA GLN A 343 12.59 22.62 -17.03
C GLN A 343 11.11 22.36 -17.41
N LYS A 344 10.42 21.33 -16.94
CA LYS A 344 9.06 21.09 -17.48
C LYS A 344 7.94 20.54 -16.61
N THR A 345 8.16 20.08 -15.40
CA THR A 345 7.01 19.58 -14.63
C THR A 345 7.29 19.51 -13.14
N SER A 346 6.42 20.15 -12.36
CA SER A 346 6.11 19.79 -10.96
C SER A 346 6.87 20.46 -9.81
N GLY A 347 7.73 21.46 -10.04
CA GLY A 347 8.36 22.18 -8.91
C GLY A 347 9.23 21.27 -8.03
N ALA A 348 9.96 20.36 -8.67
CA ALA A 348 10.96 19.49 -8.05
C ALA A 348 12.32 19.71 -8.74
N MET A 349 13.41 19.59 -7.99
CA MET A 349 14.78 19.68 -8.50
C MET A 349 15.47 18.33 -8.41
N LEU A 350 16.34 18.04 -9.38
CA LEU A 350 17.17 16.84 -9.39
C LEU A 350 18.41 17.07 -8.52
N ILE A 351 18.71 16.11 -7.65
CA ILE A 351 19.94 16.08 -6.87
C ILE A 351 21.00 15.36 -7.70
N LYS A 352 22.06 16.05 -8.12
CA LYS A 352 23.22 15.46 -8.81
C LYS A 352 24.26 14.92 -7.85
N GLY A 353 24.38 15.53 -6.68
CA GLY A 353 25.38 15.16 -5.70
C GLY A 353 25.41 16.10 -4.49
N PHE A 354 26.28 15.75 -3.55
CA PHE A 354 26.57 16.53 -2.34
C PHE A 354 27.95 17.17 -2.48
N THR A 355 28.12 18.37 -1.94
CA THR A 355 29.40 19.10 -1.94
C THR A 355 30.12 18.95 -0.59
N GLY A 356 31.46 19.06 -0.59
CA GLY A 356 32.27 19.19 0.63
C GLY A 356 32.32 17.96 1.55
N SER A 357 32.23 18.19 2.86
CA SER A 357 32.36 17.17 3.91
C SER A 357 31.28 16.09 3.84
N ASP A 358 30.10 16.43 3.37
CA ASP A 358 28.93 15.55 3.38
C ASP A 358 29.07 14.42 2.34
N ALA A 359 29.77 14.69 1.24
CA ALA A 359 30.13 13.68 0.25
C ALA A 359 31.06 12.60 0.84
N THR A 360 32.06 13.01 1.63
CA THR A 360 33.01 12.08 2.25
C THR A 360 32.34 11.19 3.30
N LEU A 361 31.42 11.76 4.10
CA LEU A 361 30.65 11.02 5.10
C LEU A 361 29.76 9.94 4.46
N LEU A 362 29.07 10.27 3.37
CA LEU A 362 28.26 9.31 2.62
C LEU A 362 29.11 8.16 2.06
N GLU A 363 30.31 8.45 1.55
CA GLU A 363 31.20 7.43 1.01
C GLU A 363 31.71 6.47 2.09
N ASP A 364 32.06 6.98 3.26
CA ASP A 364 32.49 6.16 4.39
C ASP A 364 31.38 5.26 4.92
N GLN A 365 30.15 5.77 5.01
CA GLN A 365 28.99 4.98 5.40
C GLN A 365 28.64 3.90 4.37
N LEU A 366 28.77 4.22 3.09
CA LEU A 366 28.58 3.25 2.01
C LEU A 366 29.59 2.09 2.12
N LYS A 367 30.85 2.37 2.47
CA LYS A 367 31.87 1.33 2.71
C LYS A 367 31.52 0.43 3.90
N LEU A 368 31.02 1.00 4.99
CA LEU A 368 30.62 0.25 6.18
C LEU A 368 29.45 -0.70 5.91
N LEU A 369 28.43 -0.23 5.18
CA LEU A 369 27.26 -1.05 4.86
C LEU A 369 27.63 -2.22 3.95
N LYS A 370 28.45 -2.00 2.93
CA LYS A 370 28.95 -3.09 2.06
C LYS A 370 29.70 -4.18 2.83
N HIS A 371 30.50 -3.79 3.82
CA HIS A 371 31.25 -4.75 4.62
C HIS A 371 30.31 -5.61 5.48
N ASN A 372 29.20 -5.04 5.97
CA ASN A 372 28.22 -5.78 6.75
C ASN A 372 27.40 -6.74 5.88
N THR A 373 26.99 -6.33 4.67
CA THR A 373 26.28 -7.20 3.72
C THR A 373 27.09 -8.45 3.34
N LYS A 374 28.42 -8.33 3.19
CA LYS A 374 29.31 -9.48 2.89
C LYS A 374 29.48 -10.47 4.06
N ARG A 375 29.15 -10.09 5.29
CA ARG A 375 29.27 -10.98 6.47
C ARG A 375 28.02 -11.84 6.70
N THR A 376 26.88 -11.45 6.13
CA THR A 376 25.60 -12.15 6.27
C THR A 376 25.36 -13.21 5.21
N GLU A 377 26.22 -13.33 4.19
CA GLU A 377 26.16 -14.46 3.27
C GLU A 377 26.63 -15.74 3.99
N PRO A 378 25.79 -16.78 4.08
CA PRO A 378 26.21 -18.06 4.64
C PRO A 378 27.33 -18.61 3.76
N LYS A 379 28.48 -18.90 4.38
CA LYS A 379 29.50 -19.71 3.71
C LYS A 379 28.86 -21.07 3.44
N ASP A 380 28.71 -21.40 2.16
CA ASP A 380 28.17 -22.65 1.68
C ASP A 380 28.73 -23.85 2.47
N LEU A 381 27.81 -24.72 2.87
CA LEU A 381 28.02 -25.97 3.59
C LEU A 381 27.59 -27.11 2.67
#